data_AF-A0A7C1NJM8-F1
#
_entry.id   AF-A0A7C1NJM8-F1
#
_cell.length_a   1.000
_cell.length_b   1.000
_cell.length_c   1.000
_cell.angle_alpha   90.00
_cell.angle_beta   90.00
_cell.angle_gamma   90.00
#
_symmetry.space_group_name_H-M   'P 1'
#
loop_
_entity.id
_entity.type
_entity.pdbx_description
1 polymer ?
#
loop_
_entity_poly.entity_id
_entity_poly.type
_entity_poly.pdbx_seq_one_letter_code
_entity_poly.pdbx_strand_id
1 'polypeptide(L)' 'MAKEILAIPEEFLADVIRVIRAGLEHVDYCYSKTREQLNKWCDEEAQYLAVEFTDDEWEKLKHPSMDG' A
#
# COMPACT_ATOMS: atom_id res chain seq x y z
N MET A 1 -7.99 -26.83 9.47
CA MET A 1 -7.58 -25.54 10.05
C MET A 1 -8.00 -24.48 9.05
N ALA A 2 -9.07 -23.73 9.34
CA ALA A 2 -9.45 -22.62 8.48
C ALA A 2 -8.34 -21.55 8.58
N LYS A 3 -7.77 -21.16 7.45
CA LYS A 3 -6.88 -20.01 7.38
C LYS A 3 -7.80 -18.80 7.56
N GLU A 4 -7.83 -18.21 8.75
CA GLU A 4 -8.46 -16.91 8.93
C GLU A 4 -7.66 -15.91 8.10
N ILE A 5 -8.23 -15.53 6.97
CA ILE A 5 -7.73 -14.42 6.18
C ILE A 5 -8.31 -13.18 6.85
N LEU A 6 -7.48 -12.49 7.63
CA LEU A 6 -7.74 -11.11 8.03
C LEU A 6 -7.72 -10.27 6.76
N ALA A 7 -8.90 -10.05 6.19
CA ALA A 7 -9.08 -9.14 5.07
C ALA A 7 -8.86 -7.70 5.58
N ILE A 8 -7.99 -6.96 4.90
CA ILE A 8 -7.86 -5.53 5.11
C ILE A 8 -9.07 -4.89 4.44
N PRO A 9 -9.89 -4.08 5.14
CA PRO A 9 -10.95 -3.33 4.48
C PRO A 9 -10.35 -2.40 3.42
N GLU A 10 -10.97 -2.30 2.25
CA GLU A 10 -10.42 -1.59 1.08
C GLU A 10 -10.07 -0.13 1.37
N GLU A 11 -10.88 0.53 2.20
CA GLU A 11 -10.64 1.90 2.67
C GLU A 11 -9.30 2.11 3.41
N PHE A 12 -8.74 1.05 3.99
CA PHE A 12 -7.45 1.08 4.69
C PHE A 12 -6.30 0.52 3.87
N LEU A 13 -6.58 -0.10 2.71
CA LEU A 13 -5.56 -0.77 1.91
C LEU A 13 -4.49 0.22 1.42
N ALA A 14 -4.90 1.42 1.01
CA ALA A 14 -3.98 2.49 0.61
C ALA A 14 -3.01 2.89 1.74
N ASP A 15 -3.53 3.05 2.96
CA ASP A 15 -2.71 3.42 4.13
C ASP A 15 -1.76 2.30 4.54
N VAL A 16 -2.22 1.04 4.47
CA VAL A 16 -1.36 -0.13 4.74
C VAL A 16 -0.20 -0.19 3.75
N ILE A 17 -0.47 -0.02 2.45
CA ILE A 17 0.57 0.02 1.41
C ILE A 17 1.58 1.14 1.71
N ARG A 18 1.11 2.34 2.08
CA ARG A 18 1.99 3.46 2.44
C ARG A 18 2.91 3.14 3.62
N VAL A 19 2.36 2.57 4.69
CA VAL A 19 3.12 2.20 5.89
C VAL A 19 4.18 1.14 5.57
N ILE A 20 3.83 0.12 4.78
CA ILE A 20 4.78 -0.94 4.39
C ILE A 20 5.92 -0.35 3.57
N ARG A 21 5.63 0.48 2.55
CA ARG A 21 6.66 1.12 1.71
C ARG A 21 7.59 2.01 2.53
N ALA A 22 7.04 2.86 3.40
CA ALA A 22 7.84 3.70 4.29
C ALA A 22 8.75 2.86 5.20
N GLY A 23 8.24 1.76 5.75
CA GLY A 23 9.06 0.82 6.52
C GLY A 23 10.20 0.20 5.71
N LEU A 24 9.94 -0.20 4.46
CA LEU A 24 10.96 -0.78 3.57
C LEU A 24 12.07 0.20 3.18
N GLU A 25 11.80 1.51 3.17
CA GLU A 25 12.82 2.54 2.93
C GLU A 25 13.73 2.77 4.15
N HIS A 26 13.20 2.60 5.36
CA HIS A 26 13.92 2.85 6.61
C HIS A 26 14.63 1.63 7.18
N VAL A 27 14.26 0.42 6.75
CA VAL A 27 14.93 -0.80 7.22
C VAL A 27 16.04 -1.18 6.25
N ASP A 28 17.26 -1.20 6.77
CA ASP A 28 18.45 -1.69 6.08
C ASP A 28 18.38 -3.24 6.00
N TYR A 29 17.51 -3.73 5.11
CA TYR A 29 17.16 -5.15 5.03
C TYR A 29 18.29 -5.96 4.38
N CYS A 30 18.92 -6.86 5.15
CA CYS A 30 19.84 -7.89 4.61
C CYS A 30 19.16 -8.96 3.73
N TYR A 31 17.81 -8.98 3.64
CA TYR A 31 17.06 -9.99 2.89
C TYR A 31 16.33 -9.36 1.69
N SER A 32 17.02 -9.34 0.54
CA SER A 32 16.49 -8.81 -0.73
C SER A 32 15.16 -9.45 -1.16
N LYS A 33 15.01 -10.75 -0.94
CA LYS A 33 13.82 -11.51 -1.35
C LYS A 33 12.53 -11.07 -0.63
N THR A 34 12.61 -10.78 0.67
CA THR A 34 11.43 -10.32 1.44
C THR A 34 11.00 -8.94 0.99
N ARG A 35 11.96 -8.05 0.71
CA ARG A 35 11.70 -6.72 0.16
C ARG A 35 11.03 -6.82 -1.22
N GLU A 36 11.55 -7.66 -2.12
CA GLU A 36 10.95 -7.88 -3.44
C GLU A 36 9.51 -8.40 -3.34
N GLN A 37 9.26 -9.36 -2.45
CA GLN A 37 7.92 -9.93 -2.25
C GLN A 37 6.93 -8.89 -1.70
N LEU A 38 7.34 -8.08 -0.73
CA LEU A 38 6.48 -7.03 -0.16
C LEU A 38 6.22 -5.90 -1.16
N ASN A 39 7.23 -5.49 -1.92
CA ASN A 39 7.06 -4.51 -2.99
C ASN A 39 6.09 -5.03 -4.05
N LYS A 40 6.26 -6.29 -4.49
CA LYS A 40 5.36 -6.91 -5.46
C LYS A 40 3.92 -6.94 -4.96
N TRP A 41 3.70 -7.36 -3.71
CA TRP A 41 2.36 -7.33 -3.12
C TRP A 41 1.79 -5.90 -3.09
N CYS A 42 2.58 -4.92 -2.67
CA CYS A 42 2.15 -3.51 -2.67
C CYS A 42 1.81 -2.97 -4.07
N ASP A 43 2.47 -3.45 -5.13
CA ASP A 43 2.17 -3.06 -6.51
C ASP A 43 0.87 -3.71 -7.01
N GLU A 44 0.64 -4.98 -6.70
CA GLU A 44 -0.58 -5.71 -7.06
C GLU A 44 -1.82 -5.09 -6.39
N GLU A 45 -1.74 -4.79 -5.09
CA GLU A 45 -2.84 -4.15 -4.36
C GLU A 45 -3.06 -2.68 -4.79
N ALA A 46 -1.98 -1.95 -5.13
CA ALA A 46 -2.11 -0.60 -5.65
C ALA A 46 -2.76 -0.57 -7.04
N GLN A 47 -2.48 -1.57 -7.89
CA GLN A 47 -3.18 -1.72 -9.17
C GLN A 47 -4.66 -2.06 -8.96
N TYR A 48 -4.99 -2.92 -8.00
CA TYR A 48 -6.38 -3.19 -7.62
C TYR A 48 -7.11 -1.90 -7.23
N LEU A 49 -6.48 -1.06 -6.39
CA LEU A 49 -7.03 0.25 -6.01
C LEU A 49 -7.11 1.21 -7.20
N ALA A 50 -6.12 1.28 -8.09
CA ALA A 50 -6.10 2.22 -9.22
C ALA A 50 -7.11 1.88 -10.33
N VAL A 51 -7.60 0.64 -10.38
CA VAL A 51 -8.72 0.27 -11.26
C VAL A 51 -10.03 0.87 -10.74
N GLU A 52 -10.14 1.13 -9.44
CA GLU A 52 -11.32 1.74 -8.80
C GLU A 52 -11.16 3.25 -8.58
N PHE A 53 -9.94 3.72 -8.32
CA PHE A 53 -9.59 5.13 -8.11
C PHE A 53 -9.03 5.72 -9.40
N THR A 54 -9.84 6.53 -10.07
CA THR A 54 -9.39 7.32 -11.23
C THR A 54 -8.19 8.21 -10.86
N ASP A 55 -7.31 8.53 -11.82
CA ASP A 55 -6.10 9.35 -11.61
C ASP A 55 -6.36 10.66 -10.81
N ASP A 56 -7.58 11.19 -10.88
CA ASP A 56 -8.03 12.38 -10.16
C ASP A 56 -8.07 12.21 -8.63
N GLU A 57 -8.31 10.99 -8.13
CA GLU A 57 -8.35 10.71 -6.69
C GLU A 57 -6.95 10.44 -6.12
N TRP A 58 -6.06 9.90 -6.95
CA TRP A 58 -4.65 9.71 -6.63
C TRP A 58 -3.92 11.05 -6.42
N GLU A 59 -4.20 12.06 -7.25
CA GLU A 59 -3.62 13.40 -7.11
C GLU A 59 -4.11 14.13 -5.84
N LYS A 60 -5.37 13.93 -5.44
CA LYS A 60 -5.91 14.48 -4.16
C LYS A 60 -5.25 13.86 -2.93
N LEU A 61 -4.82 12.59 -3.01
CA LEU A 61 -4.15 11.90 -1.90
C LEU A 61 -2.66 12.29 -1.76
N LYS A 62 -1.99 12.66 -2.87
CA LYS A 62 -0.61 13.18 -2.84
C LYS A 62 -0.52 14.58 -2.24
N HIS A 63 -1.55 15.38 -2.40
CA HIS A 63 -1.64 16.74 -1.89
C HIS A 63 -2.88 16.88 -0.99
N PRO A 64 -2.85 16.36 0.26
CA PRO A 64 -3.94 16.63 1.18
C PRO A 64 -4.03 18.14 1.38
N SER A 65 -5.15 18.74 0.96
CA SER A 65 -5.35 20.19 1.15
C SER A 65 -5.32 20.47 2.64
N MET A 66 -4.29 21.19 3.09
CA MET A 66 -4.17 21.73 4.44
C MET A 66 -5.05 22.99 4.56
N ASP A 67 -6.33 22.87 4.24
CA ASP A 67 -7.31 23.92 4.51
C ASP A 67 -7.99 23.59 5.84
N GLY A 68 -7.46 24.21 6.89
CA GLY A 68 -8.14 24.39 8.18
C GLY A 68 -8.75 25.78 8.27
#